data_AF-A0A176J7R2-F1
#
_entry.id   AF-A0A176J7R2-F1
#
_cell.length_a   1.000
_cell.length_b   1.000
_cell.length_c   1.000
_cell.angle_alpha   90.00
_cell.angle_beta   90.00
_cell.angle_gamma   90.00
#
_symmetry.space_group_name_H-M   'P 1'
#
loop_
_entity.id
_entity.type
_entity.pdbx_description
1 polymer ?
#
loop_
_entity_poly.entity_id
_entity_poly.type
_entity_poly.pdbx_seq_one_letter_code
_entity_poly.pdbx_strand_id
1 'polypeptide(L)'
;MEQGDYTSVPSASSVASLPVPAAKQGFTEISLPSTAFVNINKSGKTQLRLTAYTVADFTSGVLEIYGGEDAVSAPVLMVVYN
;
A
#
# COMPACT_ATOMS: atom_id res chain seq x y z
N MET A 1 4.90 -5.56 13.13
CA MET A 1 5.47 -4.25 12.75
C MET A 1 5.53 -3.40 14.00
N GLU A 2 6.66 -2.76 14.28
CA GLU A 2 6.81 -1.95 15.50
C GLU A 2 6.26 -0.54 15.24
N GLN A 3 5.54 0.00 16.23
CA GLN A 3 4.84 1.30 16.18
C GLN A 3 5.75 2.48 15.76
N GLY A 4 7.08 2.34 15.91
CA GLY A 4 8.07 3.34 15.47
C GLY A 4 8.17 3.52 13.94
N ASP A 5 7.81 2.51 13.15
CA ASP A 5 7.87 2.62 11.68
C ASP A 5 6.86 3.67 11.14
N TYR A 6 5.76 3.90 11.87
CA TYR A 6 4.74 4.89 11.50
C TYR A 6 5.19 6.35 11.72
N THR A 7 6.15 6.61 12.63
CA THR A 7 6.57 7.97 12.98
C THR A 7 7.68 8.52 12.10
N SER A 8 8.31 7.68 11.27
CA SER A 8 9.34 8.11 10.33
C SER A 8 8.77 9.04 9.25
N VAL A 9 9.57 9.93 8.66
CA VAL A 9 9.12 10.78 7.53
C VAL A 9 9.14 9.94 6.24
N PRO A 10 8.08 9.97 5.40
CA PRO A 10 8.08 9.18 4.17
C PRO A 10 9.06 9.78 3.14
N SER A 11 9.85 8.93 2.47
CA SER A 11 10.76 9.37 1.41
C SER A 11 10.05 9.93 0.18
N ALA A 12 8.78 9.57 -0.01
CA ALA A 12 7.90 10.12 -1.04
C ALA A 12 6.43 10.08 -0.55
N SER A 13 5.64 11.07 -0.94
CA SER A 13 4.22 11.18 -0.60
C SER A 13 3.37 11.32 -1.86
N SER A 14 2.10 10.90 -1.76
CA SER A 14 1.14 10.97 -2.88
C SER A 14 1.65 10.31 -4.17
N VAL A 15 2.35 9.19 -4.04
CA VAL A 15 2.99 8.48 -5.16
C VAL A 15 1.96 7.99 -6.17
N ALA A 16 0.85 7.46 -5.68
CA ALA A 16 -0.22 6.95 -6.53
C ALA A 16 -1.54 6.86 -5.73
N SER A 17 -2.68 6.85 -6.41
CA SER A 17 -4.02 6.67 -5.83
C SER A 17 -4.71 5.46 -6.48
N LEU A 18 -5.34 4.62 -5.66
CA LEU A 18 -6.12 3.46 -6.10
C LEU A 18 -7.59 3.61 -5.70
N PRO A 19 -8.55 3.08 -6.49
CA PRO A 19 -9.92 2.92 -6.04
C PRO A 19 -9.99 1.87 -4.93
N VAL A 20 -10.99 1.99 -4.05
CA VAL A 20 -11.31 0.92 -3.11
C VAL A 20 -11.92 -0.26 -3.89
N PRO A 21 -11.49 -1.52 -3.67
CA PRO A 21 -12.10 -2.67 -4.31
C PRO A 21 -13.61 -2.74 -4.04
N ALA A 22 -14.41 -2.97 -5.10
CA ALA A 22 -15.88 -2.96 -5.01
C ALA A 22 -16.47 -4.21 -4.31
N ALA A 23 -15.69 -5.29 -4.21
CA ALA A 23 -16.12 -6.55 -3.62
C ALA A 23 -15.30 -6.89 -2.37
N LYS A 24 -15.92 -7.59 -1.42
CA LYS A 24 -15.20 -8.21 -0.29
C LYS A 24 -14.18 -9.20 -0.84
N GLN A 25 -12.96 -9.17 -0.30
CA GLN A 25 -11.81 -9.95 -0.79
C GLN A 25 -11.39 -9.61 -2.23
N GLY A 26 -11.85 -8.47 -2.78
CA GLY A 26 -11.35 -7.95 -4.03
C GLY A 26 -9.98 -7.29 -3.85
N PHE A 27 -9.23 -7.20 -4.94
CA PHE A 27 -7.98 -6.45 -5.00
C PHE A 27 -8.09 -5.28 -5.98
N THR A 28 -7.16 -4.35 -5.87
CA THR A 28 -6.93 -3.32 -6.88
C THR A 28 -5.45 -3.33 -7.20
N GLU A 29 -5.15 -3.12 -8.47
CA GLU A 29 -3.78 -2.95 -8.94
C GLU A 29 -3.49 -1.46 -9.09
N ILE A 30 -2.22 -1.10 -8.91
CA ILE A 30 -1.77 0.27 -9.13
C ILE A 30 -0.42 0.27 -9.82
N SER A 31 -0.34 1.02 -10.91
CA SER A 31 0.93 1.28 -11.57
C SER A 31 1.68 2.35 -10.77
N LEU A 32 2.88 2.00 -10.30
CA LEU A 32 3.77 2.98 -9.72
C LEU A 32 4.46 3.78 -10.84
N PRO A 33 4.52 5.12 -10.76
CA PRO A 33 5.28 5.90 -11.71
C PRO A 33 6.78 5.55 -11.58
N SER A 34 7.54 5.63 -12.67
CA SER A 34 8.98 5.33 -12.67
C SER A 34 9.78 6.18 -11.67
N THR A 35 9.30 7.39 -11.39
CA THR A 35 9.84 8.29 -10.35
C THR A 35 9.76 7.70 -8.94
N ALA A 36 8.87 6.75 -8.68
CA ALA A 36 8.78 6.06 -7.40
C ALA A 36 9.92 5.08 -7.17
N PHE A 37 10.48 4.49 -8.25
CA PHE A 37 11.46 3.41 -8.16
C PHE A 37 12.77 3.85 -7.50
N VAL A 38 13.12 5.14 -7.56
CA VAL A 38 14.30 5.69 -6.87
C VAL A 38 14.23 5.58 -5.34
N ASN A 39 13.03 5.32 -4.80
CA ASN A 39 12.76 5.20 -3.36
C ASN A 39 12.53 3.76 -2.90
N ILE A 40 12.46 2.78 -3.80
CA ILE A 40 12.18 1.38 -3.47
C ILE A 40 13.48 0.65 -3.10
N ASN A 41 13.43 -0.13 -2.03
CA ASN A 41 14.48 -1.07 -1.60
C ASN A 41 15.89 -0.49 -1.42
N LYS A 42 16.02 0.80 -1.07
CA LYS A 42 17.33 1.47 -0.92
C LYS A 42 18.19 0.90 0.22
N SER A 43 17.54 0.34 1.25
CA SER A 43 18.20 -0.16 2.47
C SER A 43 17.80 -1.61 2.79
N GLY A 44 17.38 -2.38 1.78
CA GLY A 44 16.90 -3.76 1.97
C GLY A 44 15.48 -3.88 2.55
N LYS A 45 14.81 -2.76 2.82
CA LYS A 45 13.41 -2.69 3.25
C LYS A 45 12.67 -1.59 2.48
N THR A 46 11.42 -1.86 2.13
CA THR A 46 10.49 -0.87 1.56
C THR A 46 9.27 -0.80 2.46
N GLN A 47 8.96 0.38 2.98
CA GLN A 47 7.73 0.62 3.73
C GLN A 47 6.71 1.31 2.82
N LEU A 48 5.50 0.77 2.73
CA LEU A 48 4.38 1.40 2.05
C LEU A 48 3.48 2.09 3.08
N ARG A 49 2.95 3.26 2.72
CA ARG A 49 1.97 3.98 3.53
C ARG A 49 0.70 4.20 2.73
N LEU A 50 -0.41 3.83 3.35
CA LEU A 50 -1.75 3.99 2.79
C LEU A 50 -2.46 5.09 3.57
N THR A 51 -3.10 5.99 2.85
CA THR A 51 -3.98 7.00 3.43
C THR A 51 -5.31 6.92 2.69
N ALA A 52 -6.40 6.84 3.44
CA ALA A 52 -7.75 6.80 2.91
C ALA A 52 -8.56 7.96 3.48
N TYR A 53 -9.42 8.52 2.64
CA TYR A 53 -10.44 9.49 3.05
C TYR A 53 -11.78 8.77 3.02
N THR A 54 -12.47 8.73 4.14
CA THR A 54 -13.83 8.21 4.25
C THR A 54 -14.79 9.34 4.51
N VAL A 55 -16.08 9.12 4.21
CA VAL A 55 -17.13 10.02 4.67
C VAL A 55 -17.16 10.04 6.20
N ALA A 56 -17.63 11.15 6.78
CA ALA A 56 -17.96 11.20 8.19
C ALA A 56 -18.94 10.04 8.53
N ASP A 57 -18.77 9.44 9.70
CA ASP A 57 -19.60 8.32 10.21
C ASP A 57 -19.52 7.01 9.41
N PHE A 58 -18.43 6.79 8.67
CA PHE A 58 -18.18 5.49 8.03
C PHE A 58 -18.12 4.36 9.09
N THR A 59 -19.00 3.37 8.96
CA THR A 59 -19.32 2.39 10.01
C THR A 59 -18.19 1.40 10.32
N SER A 60 -17.15 1.33 9.50
CA SER A 60 -15.96 0.50 9.74
C SER A 60 -14.69 1.35 9.78
N GLY A 61 -14.21 1.66 10.98
CA GLY A 61 -12.92 2.35 11.19
C GLY A 61 -11.70 1.46 11.00
N VAL A 62 -11.88 0.19 10.64
CA VAL A 62 -10.80 -0.79 10.48
C VAL A 62 -10.50 -1.00 9.01
N LEU A 63 -9.24 -0.74 8.64
CA LEU A 63 -8.65 -1.19 7.39
C LEU A 63 -7.83 -2.45 7.69
N GLU A 64 -8.24 -3.58 7.12
CA GLU A 64 -7.47 -4.83 7.17
C GLU A 64 -6.63 -4.94 5.91
N ILE A 65 -5.32 -5.13 6.09
CA ILE A 65 -4.35 -5.31 5.01
C ILE A 65 -3.74 -6.68 5.22
N TYR A 66 -3.93 -7.57 4.26
CA TYR A 66 -3.24 -8.86 4.24
C TYR A 66 -1.78 -8.61 3.87
N GLY A 67 -0.86 -8.94 4.78
CA GLY A 67 0.58 -8.78 4.63
C GLY A 67 1.25 -9.97 3.95
N GLY A 68 0.47 -10.97 3.53
CA GLY A 68 0.93 -12.23 2.94
C GLY A 68 0.77 -13.44 3.85
N GLU A 69 0.06 -13.30 4.98
CA GLU A 69 -0.26 -14.41 5.88
C GLU A 69 -1.26 -15.38 5.24
N ASP A 70 -2.13 -14.88 4.36
CA ASP A 70 -2.97 -15.67 3.47
C ASP A 70 -2.40 -15.60 2.03
N ALA A 71 -2.02 -16.76 1.51
CA ALA A 71 -1.43 -16.89 0.16
C ALA A 71 -2.38 -16.45 -0.96
N VAL A 72 -3.71 -16.47 -0.75
CA VAL A 72 -4.70 -16.06 -1.75
C VAL A 72 -4.80 -14.53 -1.86
N SER A 73 -4.60 -13.82 -0.75
CA SER A 73 -4.72 -12.37 -0.65
C SER A 73 -3.39 -11.66 -0.44
N ALA A 74 -2.28 -12.38 -0.57
CA ALA A 74 -0.93 -11.86 -0.40
C ALA A 74 -0.62 -10.77 -1.44
N PRO A 75 -0.02 -9.64 -1.03
CA PRO A 75 0.39 -8.59 -1.95
C PRO A 75 1.53 -9.10 -2.84
N VAL A 76 1.40 -8.90 -4.16
CA VAL A 76 2.41 -9.29 -5.14
C VAL A 76 3.02 -8.05 -5.77
N LEU A 77 4.35 -7.94 -5.73
CA LEU A 77 5.08 -6.96 -6.52
C LEU A 77 5.36 -7.54 -7.91
N MET A 78 4.71 -7.02 -8.94
CA MET A 78 4.99 -7.36 -10.34
C MET A 78 5.94 -6.33 -10.96
N VAL A 79 7.08 -6.79 -11.47
CA VAL A 79 8.05 -5.95 -12.19
C VAL A 79 8.01 -6.33 -13.67
N VAL A 80 7.54 -5.42 -14.51
CA VAL A 80 7.52 -5.60 -15.97
C VAL A 80 8.66 -4.78 -16.58
N TYR A 81 9.55 -5.44 -17.31
CA TYR A 81 10.66 -4.84 -18.04
C TYR A 81 10.62 -5.28 -19.51
N ASN A 82 11.00 -4.37 -20.40
CA ASN A 82 11.15 -4.62 -21.85
C ASN A 82 12.62 -4.67 -22.23
#